data_AF-A0AAV9F8F9-F1
#
_entry.id   AF-A0AAV9F8F9-F1
#
_cell.length_a   1.000
_cell.length_b   1.000
_cell.length_c   1.000
_cell.angle_alpha   90.00
_cell.angle_beta   90.00
_cell.angle_gamma   90.00
#
_symmetry.space_group_name_H-M   'P 1'
#
loop_
_entity.id
_entity.type
_entity.pdbx_description
1 polymer ?
#
loop_
_entity_poly.entity_id
_entity_poly.type
_entity_poly.pdbx_seq_one_letter_code
_entity_poly.pdbx_strand_id
1 'polypeptide(L)'
;MERSPSSDCSQDSNNNNNHLPNHSCYATVATSRPKRRAGRTKFRETRHPVYKGVRRRNSDKWVCEVREPNKKSRIWLGTFPTAEMAARAHDVAAMALRGRSACLNFADSAWLLPIPGSANAKDIQKAAAEAAEAFRPPPEIPAVAVAADNKEGAARRRR
;
A
#
# COMPACT_ATOMS: atom_id res chain seq x y z
N MET A 1 16.91 19.69 58.92
CA MET A 1 15.85 18.71 59.15
C MET A 1 14.74 19.04 58.17
N GLU A 2 14.39 18.27 57.14
CA GLU A 2 14.84 17.00 56.62
C GLU A 2 14.58 17.01 55.11
N ARG A 3 15.38 16.23 54.40
CA ARG A 3 15.46 16.12 52.95
C ARG A 3 14.20 15.48 52.36
N SER A 4 13.81 15.94 51.16
CA SER A 4 12.87 15.23 50.29
C SER A 4 13.42 13.84 49.92
N PRO A 5 12.59 12.78 49.85
CA PRO A 5 13.03 11.49 49.36
C PRO A 5 12.93 11.42 47.83
N SER A 6 14.05 10.94 47.29
CA SER A 6 14.34 10.45 45.95
C SER A 6 13.37 9.40 45.40
N SER A 7 13.20 9.39 44.08
CA SER A 7 13.08 8.13 43.33
C SER A 7 13.82 8.25 42.01
N ASP A 8 14.92 7.53 41.98
CA ASP A 8 15.81 7.25 40.87
C ASP A 8 15.11 6.30 39.89
N CYS A 9 15.20 6.57 38.59
CA CYS A 9 15.09 5.53 37.59
C CYS A 9 15.98 5.87 36.38
N SER A 10 17.27 5.62 36.56
CA SER A 10 18.21 5.41 35.46
C SER A 10 17.86 4.13 34.71
N GLN A 11 17.50 4.22 33.42
CA GLN A 11 17.80 3.18 32.43
C GLN A 11 18.18 3.82 31.09
N ASP A 12 19.43 3.60 30.74
CA ASP A 12 20.10 3.94 29.50
C ASP A 12 19.47 3.21 28.31
N SER A 13 19.29 3.93 27.19
CA SER A 13 19.19 3.34 25.86
C SER A 13 19.61 4.37 24.83
N ASN A 14 20.92 4.48 24.70
CA ASN A 14 21.63 4.99 23.55
C ASN A 14 21.02 4.48 22.22
N ASN A 15 20.42 5.36 21.40
CA ASN A 15 20.34 5.10 19.96
C ASN A 15 20.18 6.39 19.13
N ASN A 16 21.32 6.84 18.59
CA ASN A 16 21.52 7.64 17.38
C ASN A 16 20.31 8.45 16.88
N ASN A 17 20.23 9.66 17.42
CA ASN A 17 19.47 10.77 16.88
C ASN A 17 20.07 11.24 15.54
N ASN A 18 19.86 10.46 14.47
CA ASN A 18 19.95 10.97 13.10
C ASN A 18 18.69 11.78 12.82
N HIS A 19 18.71 13.03 13.29
CA HIS A 19 17.73 14.05 12.99
C HIS A 19 17.86 14.44 11.52
N LEU A 20 17.15 13.73 10.65
CA LEU A 20 16.90 14.23 9.29
C LEU A 20 16.02 15.48 9.39
N PRO A 21 16.38 16.58 8.72
CA PRO A 21 15.69 17.84 8.84
C PRO A 21 14.33 17.75 8.15
N ASN A 22 13.26 18.04 8.89
CA ASN A 22 12.04 18.68 8.38
C ASN A 22 11.49 18.20 7.02
N HIS A 23 11.18 16.91 6.86
CA HIS A 23 10.37 16.40 5.75
C HIS A 23 9.08 15.79 6.32
N SER A 24 7.94 16.40 5.98
CA SER A 24 6.56 15.97 6.26
C SER A 24 6.43 14.48 6.58
N CYS A 25 6.32 14.17 7.88
CA CYS A 25 6.64 12.86 8.44
C CYS A 25 5.47 11.86 8.33
N TYR A 26 5.24 11.29 7.16
CA TYR A 26 4.37 10.13 7.01
C TYR A 26 5.13 8.85 7.37
N ALA A 27 4.56 8.02 8.25
CA ALA A 27 5.12 6.69 8.52
C ALA A 27 5.00 5.81 7.27
N THR A 28 5.98 4.94 6.98
CA THR A 28 5.90 4.01 5.84
C THR A 28 5.76 2.57 6.32
N VAL A 29 5.28 1.69 5.43
CA VAL A 29 5.25 0.24 5.70
C VAL A 29 6.64 -0.35 5.94
N ALA A 30 7.69 0.28 5.40
CA ALA A 30 9.07 -0.11 5.63
C ALA A 30 9.52 0.19 7.07
N THR A 31 9.16 1.36 7.61
CA THR A 31 9.52 1.78 8.97
C THR A 31 8.62 1.18 10.05
N SER A 32 7.38 0.84 9.71
CA SER A 32 6.37 0.31 10.65
C SER A 32 5.74 -0.99 10.13
N ARG A 33 6.58 -2.03 9.99
CA ARG A 33 6.12 -3.34 9.50
C ARG A 33 5.02 -3.90 10.42
N PRO A 34 3.80 -4.13 9.92
CA PRO A 34 2.74 -4.65 10.76
C PRO A 34 3.05 -6.09 11.19
N LYS A 35 3.21 -6.31 12.50
CA LYS A 35 3.42 -7.63 13.08
C LYS A 35 2.23 -8.53 12.72
N ARG A 36 2.47 -9.58 11.94
CA ARG A 36 1.43 -10.57 11.62
C ARG A 36 1.04 -11.26 12.92
N ARG A 37 -0.26 -11.30 13.24
CA ARG A 37 -0.76 -12.07 14.39
C ARG A 37 -0.38 -13.54 14.17
N ALA A 38 0.41 -14.11 15.08
CA ALA A 38 0.77 -15.52 15.06
C ALA A 38 -0.51 -16.38 15.10
N GLY A 39 -0.50 -17.53 14.43
CA GLY A 39 -1.61 -18.50 14.47
C GLY A 39 -2.69 -18.39 13.38
N ARG A 40 -2.65 -17.38 12.49
CA ARG A 40 -3.56 -17.35 11.31
C ARG A 40 -2.97 -18.17 10.16
N THR A 41 -3.46 -19.39 9.97
CA THR A 41 -3.09 -20.25 8.84
C THR A 41 -3.55 -19.62 7.52
N LYS A 42 -2.62 -19.54 6.56
CA LYS A 42 -2.77 -18.84 5.27
C LYS A 42 -3.61 -19.69 4.29
N PHE A 43 -4.90 -19.84 4.51
CA PHE A 43 -5.74 -20.30 3.40
C PHE A 43 -5.98 -19.12 2.44
N ARG A 44 -5.21 -19.09 1.35
CA ARG A 44 -5.30 -18.12 0.24
C ARG A 44 -4.95 -16.69 0.63
N GLU A 45 -3.68 -16.43 0.96
CA GLU A 45 -3.18 -15.07 1.11
C GLU A 45 -3.15 -14.37 -0.24
N THR A 46 -4.27 -13.75 -0.57
CA THR A 46 -4.45 -12.91 -1.76
C THR A 46 -3.81 -11.54 -1.57
N ARG A 47 -3.35 -11.18 -0.36
CA ARG A 47 -2.76 -9.87 -0.07
C ARG A 47 -1.30 -9.80 -0.47
N HIS A 48 -0.85 -8.64 -0.92
CA HIS A 48 0.57 -8.42 -1.20
C HIS A 48 1.38 -8.45 0.11
N PRO A 49 2.52 -9.15 0.17
CA PRO A 49 3.33 -9.24 1.39
C PRO A 49 4.00 -7.91 1.78
N VAL A 50 4.23 -7.03 0.80
CA VAL A 50 4.93 -5.74 1.00
C VAL A 50 3.95 -4.56 1.09
N TYR A 51 2.89 -4.56 0.28
CA TYR A 51 2.04 -3.38 0.10
C TYR A 51 0.71 -3.54 0.85
N LYS A 52 0.32 -2.51 1.58
CA LYS A 52 -0.98 -2.41 2.25
C LYS A 52 -2.09 -2.10 1.26
N GLY A 53 -3.26 -2.66 1.51
CA GLY A 53 -4.47 -2.43 0.71
C GLY A 53 -4.48 -3.16 -0.64
N VAL A 54 -3.36 -3.78 -1.03
CA VAL A 54 -3.20 -4.47 -2.31
C VAL A 54 -3.54 -5.95 -2.18
N ARG A 55 -4.45 -6.42 -3.05
CA ARG A 55 -4.91 -7.81 -3.09
C ARG A 55 -5.00 -8.32 -4.52
N ARG A 56 -4.51 -9.52 -4.78
CA ARG A 56 -4.65 -10.26 -6.04
C ARG A 56 -5.98 -11.02 -6.07
N ARG A 57 -6.85 -10.71 -7.03
CA ARG A 57 -8.14 -11.41 -7.21
C ARG A 57 -8.05 -12.48 -8.30
N ASN A 58 -7.42 -12.12 -9.41
CA ASN A 58 -7.10 -13.00 -10.54
C ASN A 58 -5.58 -12.95 -10.73
N SER A 59 -4.99 -13.98 -11.34
CA SER A 59 -3.52 -14.12 -11.47
C SER A 59 -2.80 -12.85 -11.93
N ASP A 60 -3.47 -12.02 -12.74
CA ASP A 60 -2.86 -10.88 -13.44
C ASP A 60 -3.47 -9.52 -13.07
N LYS A 61 -4.36 -9.45 -12.06
CA LYS A 61 -5.01 -8.20 -11.65
C LYS A 61 -4.89 -7.95 -10.15
N TRP A 62 -4.40 -6.76 -9.83
CA TRP A 62 -4.32 -6.23 -8.48
C TRP A 62 -5.52 -5.36 -8.18
N VAL A 63 -6.06 -5.50 -6.99
CA VAL A 63 -7.19 -4.76 -6.46
C VAL A 63 -6.68 -3.89 -5.33
N CYS A 64 -7.15 -2.65 -5.29
CA CYS A 64 -6.93 -1.75 -4.16
C CYS A 64 -8.26 -1.39 -3.49
N GLU A 65 -8.34 -1.62 -2.17
CA GLU A 65 -9.45 -1.18 -1.32
C GLU A 65 -8.91 -0.53 -0.05
N VAL A 66 -9.59 0.51 0.44
CA VAL A 66 -9.25 1.18 1.70
C VAL A 66 -10.41 1.07 2.68
N ARG A 67 -10.07 1.01 3.97
CA ARG A 67 -11.05 1.06 5.07
C ARG A 67 -11.06 2.46 5.65
N GLU A 68 -12.26 3.01 5.81
CA GLU A 68 -12.43 4.25 6.55
C GLU A 68 -12.14 4.00 8.04
N PRO A 69 -11.38 4.87 8.73
CA PRO A 69 -11.02 4.65 10.15
C PRO A 69 -12.24 4.75 11.08
N ASN A 70 -13.18 5.64 10.76
CA ASN A 70 -14.35 5.93 11.59
C ASN A 70 -15.61 5.15 11.17
N LYS A 71 -15.58 4.47 10.02
CA LYS A 71 -16.73 3.72 9.50
C LYS A 71 -16.35 2.27 9.25
N LYS A 72 -17.33 1.36 9.33
CA LYS A 72 -17.14 -0.06 8.94
C LYS A 72 -17.13 -0.26 7.41
N SER A 73 -17.32 0.82 6.66
CA SER A 73 -17.37 0.87 5.20
C SER A 73 -16.00 0.68 4.56
N ARG A 74 -16.01 0.16 3.34
CA ARG A 74 -14.82 0.02 2.50
C ARG A 74 -15.04 0.78 1.21
N ILE A 75 -14.01 1.49 0.78
CA ILE A 75 -14.01 2.19 -0.49
C ILE A 75 -13.19 1.34 -1.47
N TRP A 76 -13.84 0.89 -2.53
CA TRP A 76 -13.17 0.27 -3.66
C TRP A 76 -12.45 1.36 -4.45
N LEU A 77 -11.13 1.30 -4.52
CA LEU A 77 -10.34 2.34 -5.22
C LEU A 77 -10.19 2.00 -6.69
N GLY A 78 -10.05 0.72 -7.02
CA GLY A 78 -9.95 0.27 -8.41
C GLY A 78 -9.24 -1.07 -8.57
N THR A 79 -9.05 -1.44 -9.83
CA THR A 79 -8.21 -2.57 -10.24
C THR A 79 -7.09 -2.09 -11.13
N PHE A 80 -5.88 -2.57 -10.88
CA PHE A 80 -4.65 -2.14 -11.52
C PHE A 80 -3.88 -3.35 -12.06
N PRO A 81 -3.10 -3.16 -13.14
CA PRO A 81 -2.29 -4.22 -13.73
C PRO A 81 -1.06 -4.56 -12.87
N THR A 82 -0.51 -3.59 -12.14
CA THR A 82 0.67 -3.78 -11.27
C THR A 82 0.33 -3.57 -9.80
N ALA A 83 1.13 -4.16 -8.91
CA ALA A 83 0.96 -4.02 -7.48
C ALA A 83 1.35 -2.61 -7.01
N GLU A 84 2.32 -2.01 -7.70
CA GLU A 84 2.86 -0.67 -7.48
C GLU A 84 1.80 0.40 -7.73
N MET A 85 1.09 0.31 -8.86
CA MET A 85 -0.03 1.22 -9.17
C MET A 85 -1.13 1.12 -8.11
N ALA A 86 -1.48 -0.10 -7.70
CA ALA A 86 -2.46 -0.31 -6.63
C ALA A 86 -1.99 0.27 -5.29
N ALA A 87 -0.71 0.15 -4.97
CA ALA A 87 -0.12 0.67 -3.75
C ALA A 87 -0.05 2.20 -3.73
N ARG A 88 0.22 2.85 -4.88
CA ARG A 88 0.17 4.32 -5.02
C ARG A 88 -1.26 4.84 -4.89
N ALA A 89 -2.23 4.18 -5.51
CA ALA A 89 -3.65 4.47 -5.32
C ALA A 89 -4.08 4.39 -3.84
N HIS A 90 -3.55 3.40 -3.10
CA HIS A 90 -3.81 3.28 -1.66
C HIS A 90 -3.25 4.46 -0.85
N ASP A 91 -2.07 4.98 -1.23
CA ASP A 91 -1.41 6.07 -0.51
C ASP A 91 -2.23 7.35 -0.59
N VAL A 92 -2.77 7.69 -1.76
CA VAL A 92 -3.71 8.82 -1.93
C VAL A 92 -4.90 8.68 -0.98
N ALA A 93 -5.53 7.52 -0.98
CA ALA A 93 -6.69 7.27 -0.15
C ALA A 93 -6.35 7.28 1.35
N ALA A 94 -5.19 6.77 1.74
CA ALA A 94 -4.71 6.81 3.11
C ALA A 94 -4.47 8.26 3.57
N MET A 95 -3.86 9.09 2.74
CA MET A 95 -3.67 10.52 3.01
C MET A 95 -5.01 11.24 3.16
N ALA A 96 -5.97 10.96 2.27
CA ALA A 96 -7.30 11.57 2.31
C ALA A 96 -8.08 11.21 3.59
N LEU A 97 -7.99 9.96 4.05
CA LEU A 97 -8.80 9.44 5.16
C LEU A 97 -8.15 9.62 6.54
N ARG A 98 -6.82 9.54 6.63
CA ARG A 98 -6.08 9.56 7.90
C ARG A 98 -5.26 10.83 8.09
N GLY A 99 -5.14 11.66 7.05
CA GLY A 99 -4.28 12.85 7.09
C GLY A 99 -2.84 12.48 7.43
N ARG A 100 -2.20 13.27 8.30
CA ARG A 100 -0.79 13.14 8.68
C ARG A 100 -0.44 11.84 9.42
N SER A 101 -1.44 11.17 9.98
CA SER A 101 -1.28 9.85 10.63
C SER A 101 -1.41 8.68 9.64
N ALA A 102 -1.42 8.96 8.33
CA ALA A 102 -1.42 7.93 7.31
C ALA A 102 -0.10 7.16 7.31
N CYS A 103 -0.19 5.84 7.13
CA CYS A 103 0.97 4.98 6.94
C CYS A 103 0.98 4.56 5.47
N LEU A 104 1.92 5.12 4.70
CA LEU A 104 2.01 4.99 3.26
C LEU A 104 2.85 3.78 2.85
N ASN A 105 2.61 3.27 1.65
CA ASN A 105 3.40 2.22 1.02
C ASN A 105 4.75 2.77 0.55
N PHE A 106 4.75 3.99 0.01
CA PHE A 106 5.96 4.66 -0.47
C PHE A 106 6.18 6.00 0.23
N ALA A 107 7.44 6.34 0.49
CA ALA A 107 7.82 7.63 1.09
C ALA A 107 7.54 8.80 0.13
N ASP A 108 7.78 8.60 -1.16
CA ASP A 108 7.66 9.64 -2.19
C ASP A 108 6.20 10.04 -2.47
N SER A 109 5.25 9.20 -2.06
CA SER A 109 3.81 9.43 -2.31
C SER A 109 3.31 10.72 -1.64
N ALA A 110 3.92 11.13 -0.53
CA ALA A 110 3.51 12.32 0.22
C ALA A 110 3.74 13.63 -0.56
N TRP A 111 4.66 13.64 -1.53
CA TRP A 111 5.04 14.83 -2.30
C TRP A 111 4.64 14.74 -3.78
N LEU A 112 4.53 13.53 -4.31
CA LEU A 112 4.27 13.30 -5.74
C LEU A 112 2.78 13.16 -6.09
N LEU A 113 1.92 12.83 -5.12
CA LEU A 113 0.53 12.47 -5.43
C LEU A 113 -0.44 13.62 -5.13
N PRO A 114 -1.48 13.80 -5.96
CA PRO A 114 -2.53 14.77 -5.69
C PRO A 114 -3.30 14.37 -4.43
N ILE A 115 -3.31 15.25 -3.43
CA ILE A 115 -4.14 15.07 -2.24
C ILE A 115 -5.57 15.48 -2.62
N PRO A 116 -6.57 14.57 -2.55
CA PRO A 116 -7.93 14.96 -2.83
C PRO A 116 -8.40 15.97 -1.78
N GLY A 117 -8.98 17.09 -2.23
CA GLY A 117 -9.45 18.15 -1.33
C GLY A 117 -10.63 17.75 -0.45
N SER A 118 -11.22 16.58 -0.68
CA SER A 118 -12.40 16.07 0.03
C SER A 118 -12.24 14.59 0.35
N ALA A 119 -12.75 14.18 1.51
CA ALA A 119 -12.78 12.78 1.96
C ALA A 119 -13.92 11.97 1.31
N ASN A 120 -14.54 12.48 0.23
CA ASN A 120 -15.59 11.78 -0.48
C ASN A 120 -15.02 10.63 -1.31
N ALA A 121 -15.72 9.49 -1.32
CA ALA A 121 -15.26 8.27 -1.99
C ALA A 121 -14.98 8.49 -3.49
N LYS A 122 -15.81 9.28 -4.18
CA LYS A 122 -15.62 9.58 -5.61
C LYS A 122 -14.36 10.40 -5.87
N ASP A 123 -14.09 11.40 -5.05
CA ASP A 123 -12.92 12.28 -5.19
C ASP A 123 -11.64 11.50 -4.90
N ILE A 124 -11.68 10.65 -3.86
CA ILE A 124 -10.59 9.74 -3.53
C ILE A 124 -10.33 8.75 -4.68
N GLN A 125 -11.37 8.15 -5.25
CA GLN A 125 -11.23 7.24 -6.40
C GLN A 125 -10.61 7.93 -7.61
N LYS A 126 -11.06 9.15 -7.93
CA LYS A 126 -10.53 9.93 -9.05
C LYS A 126 -9.05 10.25 -8.84
N ALA A 127 -8.68 10.79 -7.68
CA ALA A 127 -7.30 11.12 -7.36
C ALA A 127 -6.41 9.87 -7.29
N ALA A 128 -6.93 8.75 -6.79
CA ALA A 128 -6.22 7.48 -6.74
C ALA A 128 -5.97 6.90 -8.14
N ALA A 129 -6.92 7.04 -9.06
CA ALA A 129 -6.75 6.62 -10.45
C ALA A 129 -5.72 7.48 -11.18
N GLU A 130 -5.78 8.80 -11.01
CA GLU A 130 -4.80 9.74 -11.59
C GLU A 130 -3.39 9.45 -11.09
N ALA A 131 -3.23 9.26 -9.77
CA ALA A 131 -1.98 8.84 -9.17
C ALA A 131 -1.48 7.49 -9.73
N ALA A 132 -2.37 6.52 -9.94
CA ALA A 132 -1.97 5.24 -10.49
C ALA A 132 -1.48 5.36 -11.94
N GLU A 133 -2.18 6.11 -12.78
CA GLU A 133 -1.80 6.32 -14.18
C GLU A 133 -0.49 7.11 -14.32
N ALA A 134 -0.19 8.04 -13.41
CA ALA A 134 1.08 8.77 -13.40
C ALA A 134 2.31 7.85 -13.22
N PHE A 135 2.13 6.71 -12.54
CA PHE A 135 3.17 5.69 -12.34
C PHE A 135 2.93 4.44 -13.19
N ARG A 136 2.15 4.59 -14.26
CA ARG A 136 2.00 3.51 -15.23
C ARG A 136 3.37 3.25 -15.84
N PRO A 137 3.92 2.01 -15.72
CA PRO A 137 5.13 1.70 -16.43
C PRO A 137 4.87 1.94 -17.92
N PRO A 138 5.90 2.35 -18.70
CA PRO A 138 5.80 2.35 -20.15
C PRO A 138 5.22 1.01 -20.61
N PRO A 139 4.53 0.94 -21.74
CA PRO A 139 4.22 -0.35 -22.36
C PRO A 139 5.55 -1.02 -22.73
N GLU A 140 6.20 -1.65 -21.76
CA GLU A 140 7.37 -2.47 -21.96
C GLU A 140 6.92 -3.64 -22.83
N ILE A 141 7.54 -3.74 -24.00
CA ILE A 141 7.59 -4.96 -24.79
C ILE A 141 7.93 -6.09 -23.79
N PRO A 142 7.12 -7.16 -23.72
CA PRO A 142 7.19 -8.10 -22.62
C PRO A 142 8.58 -8.73 -22.54
N ALA A 143 9.28 -8.51 -21.43
CA ALA A 143 10.44 -9.30 -21.07
C ALA A 143 9.97 -10.74 -20.80
N VAL A 144 10.05 -11.56 -21.86
CA VAL A 144 10.12 -13.03 -21.87
C VAL A 144 9.08 -13.80 -21.05
N ALA A 145 7.91 -14.02 -21.65
CA ALA A 145 7.22 -15.30 -21.51
C ALA A 145 7.90 -16.33 -22.44
N VAL A 146 9.06 -16.84 -22.02
CA VAL A 146 9.59 -18.11 -22.54
C VAL A 146 8.75 -19.22 -21.92
N ALA A 147 7.71 -19.65 -22.65
CA ALA A 147 7.09 -20.98 -22.59
C ALA A 147 5.91 -21.02 -23.57
N ALA A 148 6.19 -20.83 -24.87
CA ALA A 148 5.30 -21.34 -25.91
C ALA A 148 5.74 -22.77 -26.20
N ASP A 149 5.34 -23.70 -25.33
CA ASP A 149 5.48 -25.12 -25.60
C ASP A 149 4.22 -25.65 -26.29
N ASN A 150 4.48 -26.43 -27.32
CA ASN A 150 3.54 -26.99 -28.29
C ASN A 150 2.42 -27.82 -27.67
N LYS A 151 1.23 -27.77 -28.30
CA LYS A 151 0.44 -28.93 -28.78
C LYS A 151 -0.81 -28.42 -29.51
N GLU A 152 -0.87 -28.62 -30.83
CA GLU A 152 -1.58 -29.74 -31.50
C GLU A 152 -3.08 -29.41 -31.62
N GLY A 153 -3.65 -29.11 -32.79
CA GLY A 153 -3.78 -30.05 -33.89
C GLY A 153 -5.06 -30.88 -33.70
N ALA A 154 -6.21 -30.41 -34.21
CA ALA A 154 -7.39 -31.21 -34.63
C ALA A 154 -8.54 -30.25 -34.96
N ALA A 155 -8.80 -30.00 -36.25
CA ALA A 155 -9.86 -30.65 -37.04
C ALA A 155 -11.27 -30.05 -36.77
N ARG A 156 -11.79 -29.20 -37.67
CA ARG A 156 -12.55 -29.54 -38.90
C ARG A 156 -14.00 -29.97 -38.61
N ARG A 157 -14.94 -29.12 -39.07
CA ARG A 157 -16.29 -29.40 -39.61
C ARG A 157 -16.81 -30.84 -39.49
N ARG A 158 -18.05 -30.96 -39.00
CA ARG A 158 -19.24 -31.67 -39.56
C ARG A 158 -20.27 -31.77 -38.40
N ARG A 159 -21.58 -31.62 -38.58
CA ARG A 159 -22.43 -31.64 -39.77
C ARG A 159 -23.71 -30.85 -39.45
#